data_AF-A0A954YAC9-F1
#
_entry.id   AF-A0A954YAC9-F1
#
_cell.length_a   1.000
_cell.length_b   1.000
_cell.length_c   1.000
_cell.angle_alpha   90.00
_cell.angle_beta   90.00
_cell.angle_gamma   90.00
#
_symmetry.space_group_name_H-M   'P 1'
#
loop_
_entity.id
_entity.type
_entity.pdbx_description
1 polymer ?
#
loop_
_entity_poly.entity_id
_entity_poly.type
_entity_poly.pdbx_seq_one_letter_code
_entity_poly.pdbx_strand_id
1 'polypeptide(L)' 'MTFPHYVDLADLAGLLAAFGACEGDPAFSLFADFDANGCVELADLAGVLAAFGSCE' A
#
# COMPACT_ATOMS: atom_id res chain seq x y z
N MET A 1 -16.02 15.80 -2.68
CA MET A 1 -15.95 15.88 -1.22
C MET A 1 -15.13 14.70 -0.78
N THR A 2 -13.85 14.91 -0.45
CA THR A 2 -12.99 13.89 0.12
C THR A 2 -13.06 14.03 1.64
N PHE A 3 -13.47 12.96 2.31
CA PHE A 3 -13.28 12.82 3.75
C PHE A 3 -11.79 12.56 4.01
N PRO A 4 -11.25 12.96 5.18
CA PRO A 4 -9.87 12.65 5.54
C PRO A 4 -9.68 11.12 5.47
N HIS A 5 -8.67 10.68 4.71
CA HIS A 5 -8.28 9.28 4.64
C HIS A 5 -7.14 9.07 5.62
N TYR A 6 -7.29 8.15 6.55
CA TYR A 6 -6.21 7.81 7.48
C TYR A 6 -5.54 6.54 7.00
N VAL A 7 -4.21 6.50 7.06
CA VAL A 7 -3.50 5.24 6.85
C VAL A 7 -3.83 4.31 8.01
N ASP A 8 -4.61 3.28 7.75
CA ASP A 8 -5.12 2.39 8.78
C ASP A 8 -4.97 0.91 8.44
N LEU A 9 -5.67 0.06 9.19
CA LEU A 9 -5.59 -1.39 9.03
C LEU A 9 -6.09 -1.85 7.65
N ALA A 10 -7.01 -1.12 7.01
CA ALA A 10 -7.49 -1.42 5.68
C ALA A 10 -6.39 -1.24 4.64
N ASP A 11 -5.58 -0.18 4.75
CA ASP A 11 -4.43 0.05 3.87
C ASP A 11 -3.38 -1.02 4.05
N LEU A 12 -3.03 -1.32 5.30
CA LEU A 12 -2.09 -2.39 5.61
C LEU A 12 -2.58 -3.75 5.10
N ALA A 13 -3.87 -4.06 5.26
CA ALA A 13 -4.44 -5.30 4.75
C ALA A 13 -4.45 -5.35 3.21
N GLY A 14 -4.72 -4.23 2.55
CA GLY A 14 -4.64 -4.10 1.10
C GLY A 14 -3.22 -4.34 0.58
N LEU A 15 -2.23 -3.76 1.24
CA LEU A 15 -0.83 -4.00 0.94
C LEU A 15 -0.45 -5.46 1.14
N LEU A 16 -0.80 -6.05 2.29
CA LEU A 16 -0.47 -7.45 2.60
C LEU A 16 -1.16 -8.46 1.66
N ALA A 17 -2.31 -8.11 1.09
CA ALA A 17 -2.99 -8.92 0.08
C ALA A 17 -2.24 -8.95 -1.27
N ALA A 18 -1.47 -7.91 -1.58
CA ALA A 18 -0.68 -7.79 -2.81
C ALA A 18 0.83 -8.05 -2.59
N PHE A 19 1.26 -8.32 -1.35
CA PHE A 19 2.68 -8.41 -1.00
C PHE A 19 3.42 -9.49 -1.82
N GLY A 20 4.50 -9.08 -2.48
CA GLY A 20 5.31 -9.88 -3.38
C GLY A 20 4.82 -9.91 -4.83
N ALA A 21 3.71 -9.26 -5.17
CA ALA A 21 3.23 -9.14 -6.54
C ALA A 21 3.88 -7.95 -7.26
N CYS A 22 4.21 -8.13 -8.54
CA CYS A 22 4.73 -7.09 -9.41
C CYS A 22 3.79 -6.81 -10.59
N GLU A 23 4.02 -5.72 -11.32
CA GLU A 23 3.25 -5.37 -12.51
C GLU A 23 3.07 -6.56 -13.46
N GLY A 24 1.82 -6.84 -13.82
CA GLY A 24 1.43 -7.98 -14.65
C GLY A 24 0.94 -9.20 -13.84
N ASP A 25 1.22 -9.26 -12.54
CA ASP A 25 0.62 -10.28 -11.68
C ASP A 25 -0.86 -9.98 -11.42
N PRO A 26 -1.74 -11.00 -11.39
CA PRO A 26 -3.16 -10.80 -11.08
C PRO A 26 -3.44 -10.21 -9.70
N ALA A 27 -2.49 -10.37 -8.77
CA ALA A 27 -2.60 -9.88 -7.40
C ALA A 27 -1.99 -8.48 -7.21
N PHE A 28 -1.36 -7.91 -8.25
CA PHE A 28 -0.76 -6.58 -8.17
C PHE A 28 -1.83 -5.51 -7.96
N SER A 29 -1.52 -4.56 -7.06
CA SER A 29 -2.36 -3.41 -6.78
C SER A 29 -1.51 -2.15 -6.81
N LEU A 30 -1.88 -1.22 -7.70
CA LEU A 30 -1.28 0.12 -7.78
C LEU A 30 -1.41 0.92 -6.47
N PHE A 31 -2.37 0.57 -5.61
CA PHE A 31 -2.55 1.21 -4.30
C PHE A 31 -1.65 0.62 -3.21
N ALA A 32 -1.05 -0.54 -3.46
CA ALA A 32 -0.14 -1.21 -2.54
C ALA A 32 1.34 -0.95 -2.86
N ASP A 33 1.64 -0.54 -4.09
CA ASP A 33 2.96 -0.09 -4.57
C ASP A 33 3.11 1.41 -4.27
N PHE A 34 3.54 1.72 -3.05
CA PHE A 34 3.61 3.06 -2.49
C PHE A 34 4.78 3.88 -3.03
N ASP A 35 5.91 3.23 -3.35
CA ASP A 35 7.05 3.89 -3.97
C ASP A 35 6.99 3.91 -5.52
N ALA A 36 5.96 3.28 -6.08
CA ALA A 36 5.67 3.18 -7.51
C ALA A 36 6.82 2.54 -8.31
N ASN A 37 7.51 1.54 -7.73
CA ASN A 37 8.61 0.84 -8.37
C ASN A 37 8.18 -0.34 -9.25
N GLY A 38 6.89 -0.69 -9.22
CA GLY A 38 6.28 -1.77 -9.98
C GLY A 38 6.19 -3.09 -9.24
N CYS A 39 6.54 -3.14 -7.95
CA CYS A 39 6.42 -4.32 -7.09
C CYS A 39 5.97 -3.92 -5.69
N VAL A 40 5.05 -4.69 -5.11
CA VAL A 40 4.63 -4.52 -3.72
C VAL A 40 5.58 -5.30 -2.82
N GLU A 41 6.49 -4.61 -2.13
CA GLU A 41 7.55 -5.22 -1.37
C GLU A 41 7.79 -4.57 0.01
N LEU A 42 8.93 -4.87 0.62
CA LEU A 42 9.25 -4.41 1.97
C LEU A 42 9.35 -2.88 2.06
N ALA A 43 9.74 -2.21 0.98
CA ALA A 43 9.81 -0.75 0.93
C ALA A 43 8.42 -0.13 1.10
N ASP A 44 7.40 -0.67 0.44
CA ASP A 44 6.01 -0.23 0.55
C ASP A 44 5.45 -0.48 1.94
N LEU A 45 5.70 -1.67 2.50
CA LEU A 45 5.28 -2.00 3.86
C LEU A 45 5.91 -1.01 4.86
N ALA A 46 7.19 -0.69 4.70
CA ALA A 46 7.84 0.30 5.55
C ALA A 46 7.21 1.69 5.39
N GLY A 47 6.82 2.08 4.18
CA GLY A 47 6.09 3.31 3.89
C GLY A 47 4.75 3.38 4.63
N VAL A 48 3.90 2.35 4.47
CA VAL A 48 2.60 2.26 5.15
C VAL A 48 2.76 2.29 6.68
N LEU A 49 3.73 1.55 7.23
CA LEU A 49 3.98 1.56 8.68
C LEU A 49 4.52 2.89 9.20
N ALA A 50 5.29 3.62 8.39
CA ALA A 50 5.78 4.95 8.75
C ALA A 50 4.65 5.99 8.76
N ALA A 51 3.68 5.84 7.86
CA ALA A 51 2.52 6.72 7.74
C ALA A 51 1.33 6.30 8.63
N PHE A 52 1.36 5.12 9.25
CA PHE A 52 0.21 4.56 9.97
C PHE A 52 -0.39 5.52 11.02
N GLY A 53 -1.68 5.80 10.90
CA GLY A 53 -2.43 6.76 11.71
C GLY A 53 -2.35 8.22 11.24
N SER A 54 -1.58 8.51 10.19
CA SER A 54 -1.51 9.84 9.55
C SER A 54 -2.71 10.08 8.65
N CYS A 55 -3.05 11.36 8.44
CA CYS A 55 -4.10 11.77 7.51
C CYS A 55 -3.49 12.13 6.16
N GLU A 56 -4.03 11.55 5.10
CA GLU A 56 -3.68 11.74 3.69
C GLU A 56 -4.71 12.62 2.97
#